data_AF-A0A8T5IAQ8-F1
#
_entry.id   AF-A0A8T5IAQ8-F1
#
_cell.length_a   1.000
_cell.length_b   1.000
_cell.length_c   1.000
_cell.angle_alpha   90.00
_cell.angle_beta   90.00
_cell.angle_gamma   90.00
#
_symmetry.space_group_name_H-M   'P 1'
#
loop_
_entity.id
_entity.type
_entity.pdbx_description
1 polymer ?
#
loop_
_entity_poly.entity_id
_entity_poly.type
_entity_poly.pdbx_seq_one_letter_code
_entity_poly.pdbx_strand_id
1 'polypeptide(L)'
;MVTELTRIGQMKIQQMAFMIIAVFLFFMLVGLFFINWQFKDVKGSYAELQKDQAISSLSVIAGMPELNCEDRVDLCLDEDKLKVMSGNFSDAYLDLWPVASIKVYKVYPAFEESVECPALNCNYYDIYDGGQTNLKEYSTYVSICNRVKESGYVYDKCGVGKLVAGVKINEEE
;
A
#
# COMPACT_ATOMS: atom_id res chain seq x y z
N MET A 1 -37.92 41.85 -55.33
CA MET A 1 -36.68 42.57 -54.96
C MET A 1 -36.54 42.75 -53.44
N VAL A 2 -37.60 43.06 -52.68
CA VAL A 2 -37.55 43.19 -51.19
C VAL A 2 -37.20 41.88 -50.47
N THR A 3 -37.51 40.73 -51.06
CA THR A 3 -37.23 39.39 -50.51
C THR A 3 -35.78 38.91 -50.64
N GLU A 4 -34.95 39.50 -51.49
CA GLU A 4 -33.53 39.13 -51.61
C GLU A 4 -32.64 39.84 -50.58
N LEU A 5 -32.94 41.10 -50.27
CA LEU A 5 -32.18 41.91 -49.29
C LEU A 5 -32.29 41.36 -47.86
N THR A 6 -33.46 40.85 -47.46
CA THR A 6 -33.67 40.21 -46.15
C THR A 6 -32.93 38.87 -46.03
N ARG A 7 -32.80 38.13 -47.13
CA ARG A 7 -32.10 36.83 -47.20
C ARG A 7 -30.57 36.97 -47.08
N ILE A 8 -30.00 38.03 -47.65
CA ILE A 8 -28.57 38.35 -47.56
C ILE A 8 -28.17 38.78 -46.14
N GLY A 9 -29.03 39.58 -45.48
CA GLY A 9 -28.84 39.96 -44.07
C GLY A 9 -28.89 38.75 -43.11
N GLN A 10 -29.84 37.83 -43.34
CA GLN A 10 -29.95 36.60 -42.53
C GLN A 10 -28.76 35.64 -42.73
N MET A 11 -28.20 35.52 -43.94
CA MET A 11 -26.98 34.73 -44.16
C MET A 11 -25.77 35.25 -43.38
N LYS A 12 -25.62 36.58 -43.27
CA LYS A 12 -24.53 37.20 -42.50
C LYS A 12 -24.66 36.96 -41.00
N ILE A 13 -25.88 36.98 -40.47
CA ILE A 13 -26.17 36.69 -39.06
C ILE A 13 -25.88 35.21 -38.76
N GLN A 14 -26.27 34.30 -39.65
CA GLN A 14 -25.97 32.87 -39.49
C GLN A 14 -24.46 32.57 -39.54
N GLN A 15 -23.69 33.27 -40.40
CA GLN A 15 -22.24 33.12 -40.46
C GLN A 15 -21.54 33.55 -39.16
N MET A 16 -21.97 34.65 -38.55
CA MET A 16 -21.43 35.11 -37.26
C MET A 16 -21.78 34.14 -36.12
N ALA A 17 -23.01 33.60 -36.12
CA ALA A 17 -23.42 32.60 -35.13
C ALA A 17 -22.62 31.30 -35.24
N PHE A 18 -22.36 30.82 -36.47
CA PHE A 18 -21.53 29.63 -36.72
C PHE A 18 -20.09 29.81 -36.21
N MET A 19 -19.52 31.00 -36.39
CA MET A 19 -18.19 31.33 -35.88
C MET A 19 -18.14 31.25 -34.35
N ILE A 20 -19.12 31.83 -33.65
CA ILE A 20 -19.17 31.83 -32.18
C ILE A 20 -19.35 30.41 -31.65
N ILE A 21 -20.22 29.59 -32.27
CA ILE A 21 -20.44 28.19 -31.88
C ILE A 21 -19.15 27.38 -32.07
N ALA A 22 -18.42 27.58 -33.18
CA ALA A 22 -17.15 26.90 -33.42
C ALA A 22 -16.09 27.25 -32.36
N VAL A 23 -15.98 28.54 -31.99
CA VAL A 23 -15.06 29.00 -30.94
C VAL A 23 -15.44 28.44 -29.57
N PHE A 24 -16.73 28.41 -29.24
CA PHE A 24 -17.22 27.82 -27.99
C PHE A 24 -16.88 26.33 -27.90
N LEU A 25 -17.15 25.56 -28.96
CA LEU A 25 -16.82 24.13 -29.02
C LEU A 25 -15.31 23.88 -28.93
N PHE A 26 -14.50 24.77 -29.54
CA PHE A 26 -13.04 24.70 -29.42
C PHE A 26 -12.58 24.84 -27.97
N PHE A 27 -13.06 25.86 -27.25
CA PHE A 27 -12.73 26.02 -25.83
C PHE A 27 -13.26 24.88 -24.96
N MET A 28 -14.42 24.31 -25.29
CA MET A 28 -14.96 23.16 -24.59
C MET A 28 -14.06 21.92 -24.75
N LEU A 29 -13.57 21.67 -25.96
CA LEU A 29 -12.61 20.58 -26.24
C LEU A 29 -11.28 20.79 -25.53
N VAL A 30 -10.73 22.01 -25.56
CA VAL A 30 -9.49 22.35 -24.84
C VAL A 30 -9.68 22.18 -23.33
N GLY A 31 -10.83 22.59 -22.79
CA GLY A 31 -11.17 22.41 -21.38
C GLY A 31 -11.24 20.93 -20.98
N LEU A 32 -11.94 20.10 -21.78
CA LEU A 32 -12.00 18.66 -21.55
C LEU A 32 -10.61 18.00 -21.65
N PHE A 33 -9.74 18.48 -22.54
CA PHE A 33 -8.37 17.98 -22.65
C PHE A 33 -7.56 18.31 -21.40
N PHE A 34 -7.66 19.53 -20.88
CA PHE A 34 -6.98 19.95 -19.66
C PHE A 34 -7.44 19.18 -18.42
N ILE A 35 -8.76 18.96 -18.30
CA ILE A 35 -9.35 18.14 -17.24
C ILE A 35 -8.81 16.70 -17.31
N ASN A 36 -8.82 16.09 -18.50
CA ASN A 36 -8.30 14.72 -18.69
C ASN A 36 -6.80 14.60 -18.38
N TRP A 37 -6.01 15.65 -18.62
CA TRP A 37 -4.60 15.66 -18.23
C TRP A 37 -4.43 15.60 -16.71
N GLN A 38 -5.15 16.46 -15.98
CA GLN A 38 -5.08 16.51 -14.52
C GLN A 38 -5.56 15.19 -13.88
N PHE A 39 -6.59 14.55 -14.43
CA PHE A 39 -7.10 13.28 -13.90
C PHE A 39 -6.12 12.09 -14.06
N LYS A 40 -5.16 12.16 -15.01
CA LYS A 40 -4.12 11.12 -15.13
C LYS A 40 -3.14 11.15 -13.96
N ASP A 41 -2.79 12.33 -13.47
CA ASP A 41 -1.88 12.49 -12.32
C ASP A 41 -2.56 12.08 -11.00
N VAL A 42 -3.86 12.34 -10.88
CA VAL A 42 -4.66 11.97 -9.71
C VAL A 42 -4.72 10.44 -9.50
N LYS A 43 -4.84 9.64 -10.56
CA LYS A 43 -4.82 8.16 -10.44
C LYS A 43 -3.51 7.62 -9.89
N GLY A 44 -2.38 8.24 -10.25
CA GLY A 44 -1.06 7.90 -9.67
C GLY A 44 -0.99 8.23 -8.18
N SER A 45 -1.52 9.41 -7.81
CA SER A 45 -1.57 9.89 -6.43
C SER A 45 -2.34 8.94 -5.50
N TYR A 46 -3.48 8.38 -5.93
CA TYR A 46 -4.23 7.41 -5.13
C TYR A 46 -3.46 6.09 -4.87
N ALA A 47 -2.76 5.58 -5.88
CA ALA A 47 -1.97 4.35 -5.73
C ALA A 47 -0.77 4.55 -4.79
N GLU A 48 -0.15 5.72 -4.85
CA GLU A 48 0.96 6.12 -3.96
C GLU A 48 0.48 6.34 -2.53
N LEU A 49 -0.64 7.05 -2.33
CA LEU A 49 -1.27 7.24 -1.03
C LEU A 49 -1.63 5.91 -0.34
N GLN A 50 -2.17 4.94 -1.09
CA GLN A 50 -2.44 3.60 -0.54
C GLN A 50 -1.17 2.87 -0.11
N LYS A 51 -0.09 3.00 -0.89
CA LYS A 51 1.20 2.39 -0.56
C LYS A 51 1.80 3.02 0.70
N ASP A 52 1.78 4.35 0.80
CA ASP A 52 2.31 5.06 1.96
C ASP A 52 1.50 4.78 3.24
N GLN A 53 0.17 4.69 3.12
CA GLN A 53 -0.70 4.27 4.22
C GLN A 53 -0.39 2.85 4.69
N ALA A 54 -0.12 1.93 3.76
CA ALA A 54 0.26 0.56 4.10
C ALA A 54 1.64 0.48 4.75
N ILE A 55 2.63 1.25 4.27
CA ILE A 55 3.95 1.36 4.89
C ILE A 55 3.86 1.97 6.29
N SER A 56 3.01 2.99 6.48
CA SER A 56 2.77 3.56 7.80
C SER A 56 2.16 2.54 8.76
N SER A 57 1.18 1.76 8.29
CA SER A 57 0.58 0.67 9.08
C SER A 57 1.61 -0.40 9.47
N LEU A 58 2.50 -0.77 8.53
CA LEU A 58 3.62 -1.67 8.79
C LEU A 58 4.59 -1.12 9.84
N SER A 59 4.86 0.19 9.82
CA SER A 59 5.72 0.83 10.82
C SER A 59 5.09 0.83 12.21
N VAL A 60 3.77 1.04 12.29
CA VAL A 60 3.01 0.94 13.55
C VAL A 60 3.07 -0.48 14.10
N ILE A 61 2.83 -1.49 13.26
CA ILE A 61 2.91 -2.91 13.64
C ILE A 61 4.31 -3.26 14.15
N ALA A 62 5.36 -2.85 13.43
CA ALA A 62 6.74 -3.08 13.84
C ALA A 62 7.12 -2.35 15.14
N GLY A 63 6.47 -1.23 15.44
CA GLY A 63 6.66 -0.47 16.68
C GLY A 63 5.85 -0.97 17.88
N MET A 64 4.99 -1.98 17.71
CA MET A 64 4.18 -2.51 18.82
C MET A 64 5.07 -3.21 19.85
N PRO A 65 4.85 -3.03 21.17
CA PRO A 65 5.63 -3.71 22.22
C PRO A 65 5.66 -5.24 22.08
N GLU A 66 4.61 -5.81 21.50
CA GLU A 66 4.45 -7.24 21.23
C GLU A 66 5.45 -7.78 20.19
N LEU A 67 5.99 -6.92 19.32
CA LEU A 67 6.88 -7.31 18.24
C LEU A 67 8.23 -6.57 18.27
N ASN A 68 8.29 -5.36 18.81
CA ASN A 68 9.47 -4.50 18.76
C ASN A 68 10.58 -4.96 19.72
N CYS A 69 11.80 -4.60 19.37
CA CYS A 69 13.00 -4.65 20.20
C CYS A 69 12.98 -3.48 21.22
N GLU A 70 13.30 -3.74 22.50
CA GLU A 70 13.29 -2.70 23.55
C GLU A 70 14.22 -1.52 23.27
N ASP A 71 15.40 -1.79 22.70
CA ASP A 71 16.50 -0.82 22.63
C ASP A 71 16.64 -0.13 21.25
N ARG A 72 15.71 -0.36 20.31
CA ARG A 72 15.82 0.16 18.93
C ARG A 72 14.58 0.96 18.51
N VAL A 73 14.85 2.14 17.96
CA VAL A 73 13.82 3.14 17.63
C VAL A 73 13.10 2.83 16.31
N ASP A 74 13.74 2.14 15.36
CA ASP A 74 13.18 1.99 14.01
C ASP A 74 13.16 0.54 13.48
N LEU A 75 11.97 0.07 13.10
CA LEU A 75 11.69 -1.14 12.30
C LEU A 75 12.47 -2.39 12.74
N CYS A 76 12.52 -2.65 14.04
CA CYS A 76 13.13 -3.83 14.64
C CYS A 76 12.05 -4.79 15.13
N LEU A 77 12.21 -6.09 14.85
CA LEU A 77 11.36 -7.14 15.36
C LEU A 77 12.18 -8.10 16.22
N ASP A 78 11.68 -8.42 17.40
CA ASP A 78 12.29 -9.41 18.31
C ASP A 78 11.95 -10.83 17.85
N GLU A 79 12.97 -11.63 17.56
CA GLU A 79 12.80 -12.99 17.05
C GLU A 79 12.10 -13.91 18.04
N ASP A 80 12.34 -13.76 19.34
CA ASP A 80 11.73 -14.62 20.34
C ASP A 80 10.25 -14.28 20.53
N LYS A 81 9.90 -12.99 20.45
CA LYS A 81 8.49 -12.57 20.39
C LYS A 81 7.79 -13.08 19.13
N LEU A 82 8.45 -13.01 17.97
CA LEU A 82 7.91 -13.55 16.71
C LEU A 82 7.62 -15.05 16.80
N LYS A 83 8.51 -15.85 17.41
CA LYS A 83 8.31 -17.30 17.62
C LYS A 83 7.12 -17.59 18.52
N VAL A 84 6.92 -16.78 19.57
CA VAL A 84 5.79 -16.93 20.47
C VAL A 84 4.49 -16.59 19.74
N MET A 85 4.48 -15.47 19.01
CA MET A 85 3.31 -15.00 18.27
C MET A 85 2.90 -15.98 17.17
N SER A 86 3.85 -16.61 16.47
CA SER A 86 3.55 -17.64 15.47
C SER A 86 3.11 -18.98 16.08
N GLY A 87 3.27 -19.17 17.40
CA GLY A 87 2.99 -20.42 18.11
C GLY A 87 1.58 -20.55 18.67
N ASN A 88 0.53 -20.16 17.92
CA ASN A 88 -0.89 -20.10 18.32
C ASN A 88 -1.28 -18.98 19.31
N PHE A 89 -0.39 -18.03 19.62
CA PHE A 89 -0.75 -16.88 20.45
C PHE A 89 -1.51 -15.78 19.69
N SER A 90 -1.51 -15.86 18.35
CA SER A 90 -2.24 -14.96 17.45
C SER A 90 -3.73 -14.81 17.80
N ASP A 91 -4.37 -15.91 18.25
CA ASP A 91 -5.81 -15.95 18.54
C ASP A 91 -6.22 -15.11 19.76
N ALA A 92 -5.29 -14.83 20.66
CA ALA A 92 -5.54 -13.94 21.80
C ALA A 92 -5.50 -12.46 21.40
N TYR A 93 -5.01 -12.15 20.19
CA TYR A 93 -4.73 -10.80 19.70
C TYR A 93 -5.56 -10.44 18.45
N LEU A 94 -6.63 -11.19 18.14
CA LEU A 94 -7.42 -11.00 16.91
C LEU A 94 -7.90 -9.54 16.74
N ASP A 95 -8.32 -8.89 17.83
CA ASP A 95 -8.85 -7.52 17.80
C ASP A 95 -7.77 -6.43 17.83
N LEU A 96 -6.49 -6.81 18.00
CA LEU A 96 -5.38 -5.86 18.13
C LEU A 96 -4.75 -5.49 16.79
N TRP A 97 -4.95 -6.31 15.76
CA TRP A 97 -4.31 -6.11 14.47
C TRP A 97 -5.18 -5.25 13.54
N PRO A 98 -4.69 -4.09 13.07
CA PRO A 98 -5.44 -3.22 12.16
C PRO A 98 -5.45 -3.72 10.71
N VAL A 99 -4.88 -4.89 10.45
CA VAL A 99 -4.69 -5.48 9.13
C VAL A 99 -5.29 -6.88 9.11
N ALA A 100 -5.53 -7.43 7.93
CA ALA A 100 -6.20 -8.72 7.78
C ALA A 100 -5.23 -9.91 7.80
N SER A 101 -3.94 -9.71 7.52
CA SER A 101 -2.90 -10.71 7.75
C SER A 101 -1.55 -10.07 8.05
N ILE A 102 -0.68 -10.76 8.80
CA ILE A 102 0.69 -10.34 9.12
C ILE A 102 1.62 -11.54 9.00
N LYS A 103 2.63 -11.41 8.14
CA LYS A 103 3.67 -12.42 7.93
C LYS A 103 5.05 -11.79 7.96
N VAL A 104 6.03 -12.49 8.52
CA VAL A 104 7.42 -12.03 8.59
C VAL A 104 8.33 -13.06 7.95
N TYR A 105 9.06 -12.68 6.91
CA TYR A 105 9.99 -13.55 6.20
C TYR A 105 11.43 -13.21 6.56
N LYS A 106 12.28 -14.21 6.76
CA LYS A 106 13.73 -14.07 6.82
C LYS A 106 14.26 -13.94 5.39
N VAL A 107 14.97 -12.85 5.10
CA VAL A 107 15.58 -12.64 3.77
C VAL A 107 16.88 -13.45 3.64
N TYR A 108 17.56 -13.69 4.76
CA TYR A 108 18.80 -14.46 4.81
C TYR A 108 18.78 -15.45 6.01
N PRO A 109 19.29 -16.68 5.86
CA PRO A 109 19.87 -17.29 4.65
C PRO A 109 18.85 -17.45 3.52
N ALA A 110 19.30 -17.65 2.28
CA ALA A 110 18.38 -17.91 1.17
C ALA A 110 17.80 -19.33 1.32
N PHE A 111 16.49 -19.46 1.22
CA PHE A 111 15.79 -20.73 1.34
C PHE A 111 15.11 -21.08 0.01
N GLU A 112 15.15 -22.36 -0.37
CA GLU A 112 14.47 -22.85 -1.58
C GLU A 112 12.97 -23.04 -1.36
N GLU A 113 12.56 -23.34 -0.12
CA GLU A 113 11.17 -23.59 0.27
C GLU A 113 10.74 -22.69 1.44
N SER A 114 9.46 -22.28 1.45
CA SER A 114 8.84 -21.56 2.56
C SER A 114 8.45 -22.55 3.67
N VAL A 115 9.14 -22.47 4.81
CA VAL A 115 8.93 -23.31 5.99
C VAL A 115 8.51 -22.41 7.16
N GLU A 116 7.37 -22.74 7.76
CA GLU A 116 6.78 -21.98 8.86
C GLU A 116 7.56 -22.16 10.16
N CYS A 117 7.81 -21.06 10.87
CA CYS A 117 8.41 -21.04 12.19
C CYS A 117 7.37 -21.35 13.27
N PRO A 118 7.70 -22.13 14.31
CA PRO A 118 9.05 -22.35 14.86
C PRO A 118 9.75 -23.67 14.46
N ALA A 119 9.43 -24.26 13.29
CA ALA A 119 10.07 -25.50 12.85
C ALA A 119 11.60 -25.37 12.62
N LEU A 120 12.29 -26.51 12.56
CA LEU A 120 13.71 -26.54 12.21
C LEU A 120 13.91 -26.01 10.77
N ASN A 121 14.87 -25.12 10.57
CA ASN A 121 15.13 -24.44 9.27
C ASN A 121 13.94 -23.64 8.73
N CYS A 122 13.11 -23.07 9.61
CA CYS A 122 12.03 -22.18 9.20
C CYS A 122 12.53 -20.83 8.66
N ASN A 123 11.74 -20.22 7.78
CA ASN A 123 12.06 -18.96 7.12
C ASN A 123 10.94 -17.93 7.15
N TYR A 124 9.73 -18.27 7.59
CA TYR A 124 8.68 -17.27 7.81
C TYR A 124 7.89 -17.52 9.08
N TYR A 125 7.45 -16.44 9.71
CA TYR A 125 6.55 -16.43 10.85
C TYR A 125 5.17 -15.99 10.35
N ASP A 126 4.17 -16.84 10.52
CA ASP A 126 2.78 -16.44 10.36
C ASP A 126 2.29 -15.88 11.70
N ILE A 127 2.01 -14.57 11.75
CA ILE A 127 1.70 -13.88 13.02
C ILE A 127 0.20 -13.74 13.20
N TYR A 128 -0.52 -13.52 12.10
CA TYR A 128 -1.95 -13.32 12.13
C TYR A 128 -2.56 -13.59 10.75
N ASP A 129 -3.66 -14.33 10.73
CA ASP A 129 -4.51 -14.50 9.56
C ASP A 129 -5.98 -14.36 9.99
N GLY A 130 -6.64 -13.31 9.51
CA GLY A 130 -8.07 -13.07 9.72
C GLY A 130 -8.98 -13.95 8.85
N GLY A 131 -8.45 -14.90 8.08
CA GLY A 131 -9.21 -15.84 7.26
C GLY A 131 -9.84 -15.22 6.00
N GLN A 132 -9.34 -14.07 5.56
CA GLN A 132 -9.87 -13.33 4.42
C GLN A 132 -9.13 -13.72 3.13
N THR A 133 -9.85 -13.94 2.03
CA THR A 133 -9.27 -14.43 0.78
C THR A 133 -8.89 -13.34 -0.23
N ASN A 134 -9.44 -12.12 -0.10
CA ASN A 134 -9.19 -11.01 -1.04
C ASN A 134 -8.32 -9.92 -0.39
N LEU A 135 -7.00 -10.21 -0.34
CA LEU A 135 -6.01 -9.40 0.37
C LEU A 135 -5.04 -8.74 -0.61
N LYS A 136 -4.74 -7.47 -0.37
CA LYS A 136 -3.60 -6.78 -1.00
C LYS A 136 -2.45 -6.78 -0.02
N GLU A 137 -1.38 -7.48 -0.38
CA GLU A 137 -0.18 -7.56 0.44
C GLU A 137 0.76 -6.39 0.15
N TYR A 138 1.18 -5.72 1.23
CA TYR A 138 2.23 -4.73 1.21
C TYR A 138 3.39 -5.20 2.06
N SER A 139 4.61 -4.81 1.70
CA SER A 139 5.78 -5.28 2.41
C SER A 139 6.81 -4.19 2.64
N THR A 140 7.51 -4.27 3.76
CA THR A 140 8.67 -3.45 4.10
C THR A 140 9.80 -4.30 4.66
N TYR A 141 11.02 -3.78 4.61
CA TYR A 141 12.18 -4.43 5.21
C TYR A 141 12.31 -4.03 6.67
N VAL A 142 12.66 -5.01 7.51
CA VAL A 142 12.76 -4.87 8.97
C VAL A 142 14.01 -5.61 9.46
N SER A 143 14.54 -5.21 10.61
CA SER A 143 15.61 -5.95 11.28
C SER A 143 15.01 -6.98 12.22
N ILE A 144 15.30 -8.27 12.03
CA ILE A 144 14.90 -9.30 12.98
C ILE A 144 16.08 -9.54 13.92
N CYS A 145 15.91 -9.27 15.21
CA CYS A 145 16.98 -9.30 16.21
C CYS A 145 16.71 -10.34 17.28
N ASN A 146 17.78 -10.95 17.79
CA ASN A 146 17.75 -11.87 18.92
C ASN A 146 18.92 -11.57 19.86
N ARG A 147 18.68 -11.59 21.17
CA ARG A 147 19.69 -11.37 22.20
C ARG A 147 20.33 -12.70 22.59
N VAL A 148 21.56 -12.92 22.13
CA VAL A 148 22.31 -14.16 22.38
C VAL A 148 23.39 -13.96 23.43
N LYS A 149 23.68 -15.01 24.18
CA LYS A 149 24.78 -15.05 25.14
C LYS A 149 25.82 -16.08 24.69
N GLU A 150 26.96 -15.61 24.17
CA GLU A 150 28.08 -16.47 23.77
C GLU A 150 29.35 -16.05 24.51
N SER A 151 30.11 -17.03 25.01
CA SER A 151 31.41 -16.81 25.65
C SER A 151 31.40 -15.75 26.78
N GLY A 152 30.28 -15.61 27.49
CA GLY A 152 30.12 -14.67 28.61
C GLY A 152 29.69 -13.25 28.21
N TYR A 153 29.59 -12.93 26.91
CA TYR A 153 29.10 -11.65 26.41
C TYR A 153 27.66 -11.77 25.94
N VAL A 154 26.85 -10.76 26.21
CA VAL A 154 25.48 -10.63 25.70
C VAL A 154 25.51 -9.62 24.57
N TYR A 155 25.04 -10.00 23.40
CA TYR A 155 24.95 -9.12 22.25
C TYR A 155 23.70 -9.43 21.41
N ASP A 156 23.24 -8.43 20.67
CA ASP A 156 22.10 -8.59 19.78
C ASP A 156 22.58 -9.03 18.40
N LYS A 157 22.11 -10.20 17.96
CA LYS A 157 22.34 -10.71 16.61
C LYS A 157 21.14 -10.37 15.75
N CYS A 158 21.35 -9.55 14.72
CA CYS A 158 20.28 -9.11 13.84
C CYS A 158 20.48 -9.59 12.40
N GLY A 159 19.38 -10.01 11.78
CA GLY A 159 19.28 -10.33 10.36
C GLY A 159 18.29 -9.42 9.66
N VAL A 160 18.27 -9.51 8.34
CA VAL A 160 17.30 -8.79 7.51
C VAL A 160 16.05 -9.63 7.34
N GLY A 161 14.91 -9.03 7.63
CA GLY A 161 13.59 -9.59 7.42
C GLY A 161 12.74 -8.75 6.48
N LYS A 162 11.62 -9.33 6.04
CA LYS A 162 10.58 -8.68 5.26
C LYS A 162 9.27 -8.86 6.01
N LEU A 163 8.71 -7.76 6.51
CA LEU A 163 7.38 -7.73 7.11
C LEU A 163 6.36 -7.53 5.99
N VAL A 164 5.34 -8.37 5.96
CA VAL A 164 4.26 -8.36 4.97
C VAL A 164 2.95 -8.23 5.72
N ALA A 165 2.11 -7.26 5.33
CA ALA A 165 0.77 -7.09 5.86
C ALA A 165 -0.26 -7.13 4.72
N GLY A 166 -1.31 -7.93 4.91
CA GLY A 166 -2.47 -7.99 4.02
C GLY A 166 -3.54 -7.01 4.46
N VAL A 167 -3.95 -6.12 3.56
CA VAL A 167 -5.09 -5.22 3.76
C VAL A 167 -6.27 -5.72 2.94
N LYS A 168 -7.47 -5.68 3.51
CA LYS A 168 -8.69 -6.04 2.80
C LYS A 168 -8.91 -5.10 1.62
N ILE A 169 -9.10 -5.66 0.42
CA ILE A 169 -9.61 -4.90 -0.71
C ILE A 169 -11.12 -4.85 -0.53
N ASN A 170 -11.64 -3.68 -0.16
CA ASN A 170 -13.04 -3.40 -0.45
C ASN A 170 -13.08 -3.16 -1.96
N GLU A 171 -13.68 -4.07 -2.71
CA GLU A 171 -14.11 -3.76 -4.07
C GLU A 171 -15.04 -2.55 -3.95
N GLU A 172 -14.53 -1.36 -4.30
CA GLU A 172 -15.36 -0.19 -4.49
C GLU A 172 -16.31 -0.52 -5.65
N GLU A 173 -17.62 -0.62 -5.34
CA GLU A 173 -18.70 -0.65 -6.32
C GLU A 173 -18.69 0.60 -7.22
#